data_AF-A0A7V5F0C4-F1
#
_entry.id   AF-A0A7V5F0C4-F1
#
_cell.length_a   1.000
_cell.length_b   1.000
_cell.length_c   1.000
_cell.angle_alpha   90.00
_cell.angle_beta   90.00
_cell.angle_gamma   90.00
#
_symmetry.space_group_name_H-M   'P 1'
#
loop_
_entity.id
_entity.type
_entity.pdbx_description
1 polymer ?
#
loop_
_entity_poly.entity_id
_entity_poly.type
_entity_poly.pdbx_seq_one_letter_code
_entity_poly.pdbx_strand_id
1 'polypeptide(L)'
;MSDISFSDIAIVACGTMSLELNYLKKEGFLDVHSLFYTKPGLHQDIPELERQLVKRIAKAKEKVDKVLVVYGGKFCYVNVDEPTRTMQNIVEEQGPGVARIQATHCMDMLASDA
;
A
#
# COMPACT_ATOMS: atom_id res chain seq x y z
N MET A 1 -7.14 24.57 9.22
CA MET A 1 -6.97 23.14 8.90
C MET A 1 -5.78 22.68 9.71
N SER A 2 -5.92 21.64 10.52
CA SER A 2 -4.77 21.00 11.15
C SER A 2 -3.81 20.52 10.06
N ASP A 3 -2.52 20.80 10.19
CA ASP A 3 -1.51 20.20 9.31
C ASP A 3 -1.60 18.68 9.46
N ILE A 4 -1.97 18.00 8.37
CA ILE A 4 -2.03 16.55 8.30
C ILE A 4 -0.59 16.04 8.18
N SER A 5 -0.16 15.18 9.10
CA SER A 5 1.18 14.59 9.11
C SER A 5 1.11 13.08 9.00
N PHE A 6 2.07 12.51 8.27
CA PHE A 6 2.29 11.08 8.07
C PHE A 6 3.58 10.61 8.77
N SER A 7 4.18 11.46 9.62
CA SER A 7 5.48 11.21 10.26
C SER A 7 5.53 9.99 11.18
N ASP A 8 4.38 9.49 11.65
CA ASP A 8 4.25 8.26 12.43
C ASP A 8 3.67 7.07 11.63
N ILE A 9 3.59 7.21 10.30
CA ILE A 9 3.02 6.22 9.37
C ILE A 9 4.12 5.65 8.48
N ALA A 10 4.09 4.35 8.23
CA ALA A 10 4.83 3.70 7.17
C ALA A 10 3.90 3.36 6.01
N ILE A 11 4.35 3.56 4.78
CA ILE A 11 3.59 3.21 3.58
C ILE A 11 4.17 1.97 2.93
N VAL A 12 3.30 1.03 2.55
CA VAL A 12 3.62 -0.14 1.71
C VAL A 12 2.86 -0.03 0.40
N ALA A 13 3.58 0.07 -0.72
CA ALA A 13 2.97 0.30 -2.03
C ALA A 13 3.48 -0.69 -3.10
N CYS A 14 2.78 -0.74 -4.24
CA CYS A 14 3.31 -1.35 -5.45
C CYS A 14 4.54 -0.56 -5.94
N GLY A 15 5.57 -1.24 -6.43
CA GLY A 15 6.77 -0.57 -6.95
C GLY A 15 6.51 0.39 -8.12
N THR A 16 5.40 0.23 -8.84
CA THR A 16 4.97 1.19 -9.88
C THR A 16 4.76 2.60 -9.32
N MET A 17 4.35 2.73 -8.05
CA MET A 17 4.10 4.01 -7.37
C MET A 17 5.36 4.70 -6.86
N SER A 18 6.53 4.12 -7.09
CA SER A 18 7.77 4.58 -6.46
C SER A 18 8.20 5.97 -6.94
N LEU A 19 7.94 6.33 -8.20
CA LEU A 19 8.32 7.66 -8.70
C LEU A 19 7.50 8.75 -8.01
N GLU A 20 6.18 8.58 -7.97
CA GLU A 20 5.25 9.58 -7.46
C GLU A 20 5.33 9.70 -5.94
N LEU A 21 5.34 8.59 -5.21
CA LEU A 21 5.43 8.63 -3.73
C LEU A 21 6.76 9.17 -3.23
N ASN A 22 7.88 8.85 -3.91
CA ASN A 22 9.17 9.43 -3.55
C ASN A 22 9.25 10.92 -3.93
N TYR A 23 8.64 11.33 -5.05
CA TYR A 23 8.55 12.75 -5.42
C TYR A 23 7.76 13.54 -4.37
N LEU A 24 6.57 13.08 -3.98
CA LEU A 24 5.76 13.71 -2.93
C LEU A 24 6.50 13.78 -1.58
N LYS A 25 7.25 12.74 -1.23
CA LYS A 25 8.11 12.76 -0.04
C LYS A 25 9.21 13.81 -0.14
N LYS A 26 9.88 13.90 -1.29
CA LYS A 26 10.97 14.86 -1.53
C LYS A 26 10.49 16.31 -1.44
N GLU A 27 9.30 16.60 -1.97
CA GLU A 27 8.69 17.94 -1.93
C GLU A 27 8.15 18.31 -0.53
N GLY A 28 8.19 17.38 0.43
CA GLY A 28 7.70 17.60 1.79
C GLY A 28 6.18 17.50 1.94
N PHE A 29 5.45 17.21 0.87
CA PHE A 29 3.99 16.97 0.92
C PHE A 29 3.66 15.69 1.68
N LEU A 30 4.50 14.65 1.54
CA LEU A 30 4.35 13.36 2.21
C LEU A 30 5.49 13.15 3.20
N ASP A 31 5.33 13.62 4.44
CA ASP A 31 6.29 13.52 5.53
C ASP A 31 6.32 12.12 6.19
N VAL A 32 6.19 11.06 5.39
CA VAL A 32 6.09 9.67 5.84
C VAL A 32 7.37 9.13 6.48
N HIS A 33 7.23 8.42 7.60
CA HIS A 33 8.35 7.78 8.32
C HIS A 33 9.20 6.91 7.38
N SER A 34 8.54 5.98 6.69
CA SER A 34 9.21 5.02 5.81
C SER A 34 8.33 4.60 4.63
N LEU A 35 8.96 4.41 3.46
CA LEU A 35 8.33 3.90 2.25
C LEU A 35 8.91 2.51 1.94
N PHE A 36 8.01 1.55 1.73
CA PHE A 36 8.35 0.19 1.32
C PHE A 36 7.61 -0.17 0.03
N TYR A 37 8.30 -0.88 -0.85
CA TYR A 37 7.77 -1.28 -2.14
C TYR A 37 7.88 -2.80 -2.33
N THR A 38 6.86 -3.38 -2.94
CA THR A 38 6.99 -4.68 -3.62
C THR A 38 7.56 -4.46 -5.02
N LYS A 39 7.93 -5.55 -5.71
CA LYS A 39 8.30 -5.47 -7.12
C LYS A 39 7.11 -4.94 -7.96
N PRO A 40 7.34 -4.05 -8.94
CA PRO A 40 6.30 -3.63 -9.88
C PRO A 40 5.71 -4.82 -10.66
N GLY A 41 4.43 -4.75 -11.01
CA GLY A 41 3.78 -5.70 -11.92
C GLY A 41 3.35 -7.05 -11.32
N LEU A 42 3.45 -7.24 -10.00
CA LEU A 42 3.08 -8.51 -9.36
C LEU A 42 1.58 -8.86 -9.41
N HIS A 43 0.71 -7.99 -9.91
CA HIS A 43 -0.71 -8.36 -10.14
C HIS A 43 -0.86 -9.48 -11.20
N GLN A 44 0.23 -9.84 -11.89
CA GLN A 44 0.33 -10.98 -12.80
C GLN A 44 0.82 -12.26 -12.10
N ASP A 45 1.31 -12.16 -10.87
CA ASP A 45 1.84 -13.26 -10.04
C ASP A 45 1.34 -13.10 -8.60
N ILE A 46 0.10 -13.55 -8.38
CA ILE A 46 -0.67 -13.33 -7.16
C ILE A 46 -0.01 -13.95 -5.92
N PRO A 47 0.50 -15.20 -5.95
CA PRO A 47 1.22 -15.78 -4.82
C PRO A 47 2.44 -14.95 -4.42
N GLU A 48 3.21 -14.46 -5.40
CA GLU A 48 4.39 -13.64 -5.13
C GLU A 48 4.01 -12.24 -4.62
N LEU A 49 2.92 -11.65 -5.15
CA LEU A 49 2.38 -10.38 -4.65
C LEU A 49 2.08 -10.47 -3.17
N GLU A 50 1.28 -11.47 -2.76
CA GLU A 50 0.87 -11.63 -1.38
C GLU A 50 2.07 -11.85 -0.46
N ARG A 51 2.98 -12.76 -0.86
CA ARG A 51 4.21 -13.04 -0.11
C ARG A 51 5.03 -11.78 0.13
N GLN A 52 5.21 -10.95 -0.90
CA GLN A 52 5.95 -9.70 -0.76
C GLN A 52 5.18 -8.67 0.07
N LEU A 53 3.88 -8.52 -0.15
CA LEU A 53 3.05 -7.55 0.56
C LEU A 53 3.09 -7.81 2.07
N VAL A 54 2.78 -9.05 2.50
CA VAL A 54 2.83 -9.45 3.92
C VAL A 54 4.22 -9.21 4.50
N LYS A 55 5.27 -9.60 3.78
CA LYS A 55 6.66 -9.39 4.22
C LYS A 55 7.00 -7.90 4.39
N ARG A 56 6.51 -7.02 3.50
CA ARG A 56 6.74 -5.57 3.59
C ARG A 56 5.94 -4.93 4.71
N ILE A 57 4.70 -5.36 4.94
CA ILE A 57 3.89 -4.90 6.07
C ILE A 57 4.55 -5.30 7.39
N ALA A 58 5.00 -6.55 7.54
CA ALA A 58 5.73 -6.98 8.72
C ALA A 58 6.95 -6.10 9.00
N LYS A 59 7.76 -5.82 7.95
CA LYS A 59 8.93 -4.94 8.07
C LYS A 59 8.57 -3.48 8.39
N ALA A 60 7.42 -3.00 7.93
CA ALA A 60 6.92 -1.67 8.28
C ALA A 60 6.48 -1.59 9.75
N LYS A 61 5.82 -2.63 10.26
CA LYS A 61 5.42 -2.76 11.68
C LYS A 61 6.60 -2.82 12.66
N GLU A 62 7.77 -3.26 12.20
CA GLU A 62 9.02 -3.16 13.00
C GLU A 62 9.46 -1.70 13.25
N LYS A 63 8.91 -0.73 12.50
CA LYS A 63 9.32 0.68 12.56
C LYS A 63 8.28 1.57 13.23
N VAL A 64 7.01 1.35 12.96
CA VAL A 64 5.90 2.15 13.45
C VAL A 64 4.64 1.30 13.59
N ASP A 65 3.72 1.72 14.47
CA ASP A 65 2.47 1.00 14.70
C ASP A 65 1.45 1.20 13.56
N LYS A 66 1.56 2.30 12.80
CA LYS A 66 0.62 2.67 11.73
C LYS A 66 1.22 2.35 10.36
N VAL A 67 0.59 1.43 9.63
CA VAL A 67 0.96 1.05 8.27
C VAL A 67 -0.19 1.35 7.31
N LEU A 68 0.09 2.14 6.29
CA LEU A 68 -0.85 2.46 5.22
C LEU A 68 -0.48 1.68 3.95
N VAL A 69 -1.39 0.83 3.49
CA VAL A 69 -1.23 0.02 2.29
C VAL A 69 -1.82 0.75 1.09
N VAL A 70 -0.96 1.05 0.12
CA VAL A 70 -1.29 1.79 -1.11
C VAL A 70 -1.40 0.79 -2.26
N TYR A 71 -2.57 0.16 -2.33
CA TYR A 71 -2.96 -0.82 -3.34
C TYR A 71 -4.43 -0.66 -3.74
N GLY A 72 -4.73 -0.98 -5.00
CA GLY A 72 -6.06 -0.85 -5.58
C GLY A 72 -6.89 -2.04 -5.20
N GLY A 73 -8.14 -1.79 -4.81
CA GLY A 73 -9.01 -2.83 -4.26
C GLY A 73 -9.53 -3.83 -5.29
N LYS A 74 -9.71 -3.41 -6.56
CA LYS A 74 -10.36 -4.26 -7.58
C LYS A 74 -9.38 -5.06 -8.45
N PHE A 75 -8.30 -4.43 -8.89
CA PHE A 75 -7.46 -5.01 -9.96
C PHE A 75 -6.02 -5.31 -9.54
N CYS A 76 -5.58 -4.87 -8.36
CA CYS A 76 -4.22 -5.18 -7.94
C CYS A 76 -4.07 -6.59 -7.39
N TYR A 77 -5.16 -7.22 -6.93
CA TYR A 77 -5.16 -8.60 -6.43
C TYR A 77 -6.41 -9.32 -6.94
N VAL A 78 -6.21 -10.26 -7.85
CA VAL A 78 -7.28 -11.09 -8.43
C VAL A 78 -6.78 -12.52 -8.42
N ASN A 79 -7.19 -13.31 -7.42
CA ASN A 79 -6.83 -14.71 -7.31
C ASN A 79 -7.89 -15.58 -8.02
N VAL A 80 -7.50 -16.29 -9.08
CA VAL A 80 -8.42 -17.16 -9.83
C VAL A 80 -8.76 -18.45 -9.08
N ASP A 81 -7.85 -18.92 -8.23
CA ASP A 81 -8.01 -20.14 -7.43
C ASP A 81 -8.84 -19.86 -6.17
N GLU A 82 -8.79 -18.62 -5.65
CA GLU A 82 -9.58 -18.17 -4.51
C GLU A 82 -10.21 -16.78 -4.76
N PRO A 83 -11.28 -16.67 -5.59
CA PRO A 83 -11.84 -15.39 -6.03
C PRO A 83 -12.42 -14.51 -4.91
N THR A 84 -12.71 -15.09 -3.75
CA THR A 84 -13.20 -14.38 -2.57
C THR A 84 -12.09 -13.76 -1.74
N ARG A 85 -10.83 -14.17 -1.95
CA ARG A 85 -9.68 -13.56 -1.28
C ARG A 85 -9.38 -12.22 -1.94
N THR A 86 -9.49 -11.16 -1.16
CA THR A 86 -9.30 -9.78 -1.64
C THR A 86 -8.10 -9.12 -0.98
N MET A 87 -7.62 -8.03 -1.57
CA MET A 87 -6.63 -7.15 -0.95
C MET A 87 -7.05 -6.68 0.45
N GLN A 88 -8.36 -6.48 0.67
CA GLN A 88 -8.88 -6.09 1.98
C GLN A 88 -8.67 -7.19 3.02
N ASN A 89 -8.95 -8.46 2.68
CA ASN A 89 -8.76 -9.58 3.59
C ASN A 89 -7.30 -9.71 4.02
N ILE A 90 -6.37 -9.62 3.05
CA ILE A 90 -4.92 -9.69 3.33
C ILE A 90 -4.50 -8.59 4.30
N VAL A 91 -5.03 -7.38 4.15
CA VAL A 91 -4.71 -6.23 5.01
C VAL A 91 -5.29 -6.41 6.42
N GLU A 92 -6.55 -6.85 6.54
CA GLU A 92 -7.22 -7.10 7.82
C GLU A 92 -6.53 -8.21 8.63
N GLU A 93 -6.02 -9.24 7.96
CA GLU A 93 -5.22 -10.31 8.57
C GLU A 93 -3.93 -9.81 9.25
N GLN A 94 -3.44 -8.61 8.91
CA GLN A 94 -2.24 -8.04 9.53
C GLN A 94 -2.50 -7.39 10.90
N GLY A 95 -3.76 -7.31 11.30
CA GLY A 95 -4.20 -6.82 12.61
C GLY A 95 -4.27 -5.28 12.71
N PRO A 96 -4.44 -4.75 13.94
CA PRO A 96 -4.67 -3.33 14.16
C PRO A 96 -3.46 -2.49 13.72
N GLY A 97 -3.73 -1.24 13.35
CA GLY A 97 -2.72 -0.30 12.88
C GLY A 97 -2.38 -0.44 11.39
N VAL A 98 -2.88 -1.48 10.71
CA VAL A 98 -2.74 -1.63 9.26
C VAL A 98 -4.05 -1.27 8.58
N ALA A 99 -4.02 -0.30 7.67
CA ALA A 99 -5.17 0.09 6.87
C ALA A 99 -4.77 0.22 5.40
N ARG A 100 -5.73 0.10 4.48
CA ARG A 100 -5.50 0.43 3.07
C ARG A 100 -6.21 1.71 2.68
N ILE A 101 -5.69 2.37 1.65
CA ILE A 101 -6.42 3.45 0.98
C ILE A 101 -7.66 2.92 0.26
N GLN A 102 -8.68 3.77 0.12
CA GLN A 102 -9.87 3.47 -0.67
C GLN A 102 -9.66 3.81 -2.15
N ALA A 103 -8.76 3.09 -2.81
CA ALA A 103 -8.53 3.18 -4.25
C ALA A 103 -9.13 1.97 -4.98
N THR A 104 -9.64 2.17 -6.20
CA THR A 104 -10.09 1.08 -7.08
C THR A 104 -8.92 0.54 -7.91
N HIS A 105 -8.13 1.44 -8.50
CA HIS A 105 -7.00 1.14 -9.37
C HIS A 105 -5.78 2.03 -9.08
N CYS A 106 -4.67 1.84 -9.80
CA CYS A 106 -3.38 2.51 -9.52
C CYS A 106 -3.44 4.04 -9.58
N MET A 107 -4.23 4.60 -10.49
CA MET A 107 -4.33 6.05 -10.69
C MET A 107 -5.09 6.74 -9.54
N ASP A 108 -6.16 6.11 -9.04
CA ASP A 108 -6.94 6.60 -7.88
C ASP A 108 -6.10 6.84 -6.61
N MET A 109 -4.90 6.28 -6.55
CA MET A 109 -4.00 6.40 -5.40
C MET A 109 -3.36 7.78 -5.30
N LEU A 110 -3.33 8.55 -6.39
CA LEU A 110 -2.71 9.87 -6.46
C LEU A 110 -3.73 10.98 -6.63
N ALA A 111 -4.79 10.70 -7.41
CA ALA A 111 -5.87 11.64 -7.66
C ALA A 111 -7.17 10.86 -7.80
N SER A 112 -8.24 11.36 -7.19
CA SER A 112 -9.56 10.80 -7.40
C SER A 112 -9.99 10.96 -8.86
N ASP A 113 -10.67 9.94 -9.37
CA ASP A 113 -11.39 10.06 -10.64
C ASP A 113 -12.53 11.09 -10.50
N ALA A 114 -12.89 11.76 -11.60
CA ALA A 114 -13.84 12.87 -11.63
C ALA A 114 -15.31 12.42 -11.60
#